data_AF-A0A9W7DGV4-F1
#
_entry.id   AF-A0A9W7DGV4-F1
#
_cell.length_a   1.000
_cell.length_b   1.000
_cell.length_c   1.000
_cell.angle_alpha   90.00
_cell.angle_beta   90.00
_cell.angle_gamma   90.00
#
_symmetry.space_group_name_H-M   'P 1'
#
loop_
_entity.id
_entity.type
_entity.pdbx_description
1 polymer ?
#
loop_
_entity_poly.entity_id
_entity_poly.type
_entity_poly.pdbx_seq_one_letter_code
_entity_poly.pdbx_strand_id
1 'polypeptide(L)'
;MPEPFPNTNDANHLNYNTSNPNISITNEYSTSTDDLLATLLSTSQQKLNSTSSSRKNSLPSQYNYQSINDPDNSNFLSIPVVSHDLRRSRSLTESIANSVKYVADKTVQQIRRRRFISSCCIGIFAVFLFNLIFLPRTSLDRDLRRLHGEFLTFDDCQRMLLTHLNFKSHVREYITDYEDELHMPGENHESTLDIFKNFKFKTGLDKYEVWINKPTDNWLKLFNDDSGEMIFKAGLKESELLNFLPYTANGTAKSEFVFANYGTVSDFKALADEHVDVKSKIIIAREGQIHTSLKIKNAEHAGASAVLLYHDPYDDGKFTESNGYKPYPDGPARSPFSISKQTVNFVVEQPGDPTTPGWSSTLFSRRIKPETVPKIPSISLSYADVSPILQHLLSGPDMGWKGDVDGYGYLPGPSTGFSLDFGNLVQYKIKPIYNIVNEITGVMRDEEVIVGANRDIIGGIGGANLGHHALMELARGFNELVKLGWKPLRTIKFISWDGSSYGQLGSTEFGEKFVKNRSKSSVQ
;
A
#
# COMPACT_ATOMS: atom_id res chain seq x y z
N MET A 1 6.75 42.02 15.13
CA MET A 1 5.90 41.99 13.93
C MET A 1 6.71 41.38 12.81
N PRO A 2 6.33 40.24 12.24
CA PRO A 2 6.90 39.74 11.00
C PRO A 2 6.10 40.26 9.78
N GLU A 3 6.79 40.62 8.70
CA GLU A 3 6.15 41.00 7.43
C GLU A 3 5.62 39.77 6.66
N PRO A 4 4.59 39.93 5.81
CA PRO A 4 3.95 38.81 5.11
C PRO A 4 4.65 38.42 3.80
N PHE A 5 4.53 37.13 3.45
CA PHE A 5 4.94 36.61 2.14
C PHE A 5 4.10 37.21 0.99
N PRO A 6 4.70 37.44 -0.20
CA PRO A 6 3.97 37.96 -1.36
C PRO A 6 3.09 36.90 -2.04
N ASN A 7 1.87 37.29 -2.40
CA ASN A 7 0.98 36.53 -3.29
C ASN A 7 1.60 36.37 -4.69
N THR A 8 1.47 35.18 -5.28
CA THR A 8 1.75 34.93 -6.70
C THR A 8 0.50 34.43 -7.42
N ASN A 9 -0.42 35.37 -7.70
CA ASN A 9 -1.40 35.22 -8.77
C ASN A 9 -0.80 35.83 -10.04
N ASP A 10 -0.12 35.03 -10.85
CA ASP A 10 0.16 35.36 -12.25
C ASP A 10 0.08 34.09 -13.10
N ALA A 11 -1.13 33.84 -13.60
CA ALA A 11 -1.36 32.81 -14.61
C ALA A 11 -0.95 33.35 -15.97
N ASN A 12 0.12 32.82 -16.56
CA ASN A 12 0.46 33.06 -17.96
C ASN A 12 0.52 31.75 -18.75
N HIS A 13 -0.07 31.79 -19.94
CA HIS A 13 -0.31 30.63 -20.80
C HIS A 13 0.98 30.01 -21.34
N LEU A 14 1.11 28.69 -21.23
CA LEU A 14 1.97 27.89 -22.10
C LEU A 14 1.17 26.72 -22.68
N ASN A 15 0.91 26.80 -23.99
CA ASN A 15 0.26 25.74 -24.76
C ASN A 15 1.21 24.54 -24.91
N TYR A 16 0.88 23.39 -24.33
CA TYR A 16 1.51 22.13 -24.69
C TYR A 16 0.66 21.39 -25.73
N ASN A 17 1.19 21.39 -26.96
CA ASN A 17 0.58 20.76 -28.11
C ASN A 17 0.97 19.27 -28.12
N THR A 18 0.04 18.36 -27.78
CA THR A 18 0.28 16.91 -27.78
C THR A 18 -0.56 16.22 -28.86
N SER A 19 0.08 15.96 -30.00
CA SER A 19 -0.49 15.16 -31.09
C SER A 19 -0.56 13.68 -30.68
N ASN A 20 -1.78 13.15 -30.55
CA ASN A 20 -2.05 11.78 -30.10
C ASN A 20 -2.78 10.99 -31.21
N PRO A 21 -2.25 9.85 -31.71
CA PRO A 21 -2.95 9.03 -32.68
C PRO A 21 -3.70 7.86 -32.00
N ASN A 22 -5.01 8.07 -31.84
CA ASN A 22 -6.08 7.06 -31.93
C ASN A 22 -5.79 5.61 -31.44
N ILE A 23 -6.18 5.32 -30.20
CA ILE A 23 -6.78 4.02 -29.85
C ILE A 23 -8.12 4.29 -29.17
N SER A 24 -9.20 4.09 -29.91
CA SER A 24 -10.58 4.22 -29.43
C SER A 24 -11.00 2.94 -28.70
N ILE A 25 -11.09 2.98 -27.38
CA ILE A 25 -11.76 1.95 -26.59
C ILE A 25 -13.14 2.46 -26.21
N THR A 26 -14.17 1.83 -26.76
CA THR A 26 -15.58 2.16 -26.53
C THR A 26 -16.03 1.65 -25.16
N ASN A 27 -16.58 2.56 -24.34
CA ASN A 27 -17.28 2.19 -23.11
C ASN A 27 -18.66 1.59 -23.46
N GLU A 28 -18.70 0.29 -23.75
CA GLU A 28 -19.93 -0.49 -23.67
C GLU A 28 -19.94 -1.24 -22.34
N TYR A 29 -20.90 -0.91 -21.47
CA TYR A 29 -21.64 -1.83 -20.59
C TYR A 29 -22.61 -1.02 -19.71
N SER A 30 -23.80 -0.76 -20.24
CA SER A 30 -24.99 -0.46 -19.45
C SER A 30 -26.20 -1.17 -20.06
N THR A 31 -27.25 -1.35 -19.26
CA THR A 31 -28.57 -1.92 -19.65
C THR A 31 -28.60 -3.37 -20.17
N SER A 32 -28.92 -4.32 -19.28
CA SER A 32 -29.48 -5.63 -19.67
C SER A 32 -30.42 -6.23 -18.62
N THR A 33 -31.34 -5.41 -18.07
CA THR A 33 -32.38 -5.87 -17.13
C THR A 33 -33.82 -5.63 -17.59
N ASP A 34 -34.04 -4.82 -18.63
CA ASP A 34 -35.40 -4.47 -19.08
C ASP A 34 -35.95 -5.39 -20.20
N ASP A 35 -35.08 -6.10 -20.93
CA ASP A 35 -35.48 -6.99 -22.06
C ASP A 35 -36.10 -8.34 -21.63
N LEU A 36 -36.13 -8.66 -20.33
CA LEU A 36 -36.80 -9.86 -19.80
C LEU A 36 -38.24 -9.63 -19.34
N LEU A 37 -38.71 -8.37 -19.28
CA LEU A 37 -40.07 -8.03 -18.85
C LEU A 37 -41.04 -7.74 -20.01
N ALA A 38 -40.54 -7.44 -21.21
CA ALA A 38 -41.37 -7.18 -22.40
C ALA A 38 -42.02 -8.45 -23.00
N THR A 39 -41.42 -9.63 -22.76
CA THR A 39 -41.76 -10.88 -23.47
C THR A 39 -42.84 -11.74 -22.78
N LEU A 40 -43.29 -11.35 -21.57
CA LEU A 40 -44.23 -12.15 -20.75
C LEU A 40 -45.66 -11.56 -20.62
N LEU A 41 -45.96 -10.42 -21.28
CA LEU A 41 -47.24 -9.71 -21.13
C LEU A 41 -48.08 -9.58 -22.42
N SER A 42 -47.72 -10.25 -23.51
CA SER A 42 -48.36 -10.10 -24.83
C SER A 42 -49.30 -11.24 -25.26
N THR A 43 -49.61 -12.22 -24.40
CA THR A 43 -50.54 -13.33 -24.72
C THR A 43 -51.54 -13.64 -23.61
N SER A 44 -52.63 -12.85 -23.52
CA SER A 44 -54.01 -13.38 -23.39
C SER A 44 -55.08 -12.30 -23.26
N GLN A 45 -55.40 -11.52 -24.30
CA GLN A 45 -56.74 -10.93 -24.43
C GLN A 45 -57.08 -10.46 -25.86
N GLN A 46 -58.17 -11.04 -26.40
CA GLN A 46 -59.18 -10.48 -27.31
C GLN A 46 -59.45 -11.26 -28.62
N LYS A 47 -60.58 -11.97 -28.61
CA LYS A 47 -61.60 -12.19 -29.67
C LYS A 47 -62.74 -13.00 -29.02
N LEU A 48 -64.03 -12.81 -29.25
CA LEU A 48 -64.79 -11.75 -29.96
C LEU A 48 -66.25 -11.73 -29.43
N ASN A 49 -67.10 -10.84 -29.95
CA ASN A 49 -68.39 -10.41 -29.39
C ASN A 49 -69.61 -11.33 -29.63
N SER A 50 -70.75 -10.89 -29.04
CA SER A 50 -72.16 -11.07 -29.47
C SER A 50 -72.90 -12.34 -28.97
N THR A 51 -74.21 -12.35 -28.63
CA THR A 51 -75.26 -11.29 -28.65
C THR A 51 -76.46 -11.66 -27.76
N SER A 52 -77.17 -10.66 -27.17
CA SER A 52 -78.60 -10.69 -26.73
C SER A 52 -79.10 -11.77 -25.73
N SER A 53 -80.13 -11.62 -24.88
CA SER A 53 -80.90 -10.50 -24.26
C SER A 53 -81.89 -11.15 -23.23
N SER A 54 -82.86 -10.55 -22.52
CA SER A 54 -83.37 -9.17 -22.35
C SER A 54 -84.24 -9.08 -21.07
N ARG A 55 -84.24 -7.92 -20.36
CA ARG A 55 -85.34 -7.40 -19.48
C ARG A 55 -85.62 -8.17 -18.15
N LYS A 56 -86.12 -7.57 -17.05
CA LYS A 56 -86.41 -6.16 -16.64
C LYS A 56 -86.71 -6.11 -15.12
N ASN A 57 -86.40 -4.98 -14.47
CA ASN A 57 -87.13 -4.35 -13.32
C ASN A 57 -87.30 -5.17 -11.99
N SER A 58 -87.45 -4.60 -10.78
CA SER A 58 -87.51 -3.19 -10.29
C SER A 58 -87.16 -3.09 -8.79
N LEU A 59 -86.86 -1.86 -8.34
CA LEU A 59 -86.76 -1.34 -6.95
C LEU A 59 -88.13 -1.42 -6.19
N PRO A 60 -88.31 -1.03 -4.89
CA PRO A 60 -87.40 -0.23 -4.02
C PRO A 60 -87.31 -0.58 -2.49
N SER A 61 -86.38 0.10 -1.80
CA SER A 61 -86.42 0.70 -0.44
C SER A 61 -87.09 0.01 0.78
N GLN A 62 -86.41 0.03 1.95
CA GLN A 62 -86.71 1.01 3.03
C GLN A 62 -85.69 0.99 4.20
N TYR A 63 -85.71 2.05 5.03
CA TYR A 63 -84.86 2.32 6.20
C TYR A 63 -85.38 1.62 7.48
N ASN A 64 -84.50 1.39 8.48
CA ASN A 64 -84.61 2.09 9.78
C ASN A 64 -83.44 1.88 10.76
N TYR A 65 -83.27 2.88 11.64
CA TYR A 65 -82.34 2.92 12.78
C TYR A 65 -83.05 2.50 14.09
N GLN A 66 -82.28 1.99 15.05
CA GLN A 66 -82.35 2.14 16.53
C GLN A 66 -81.62 0.95 17.19
N SER A 67 -81.14 0.94 18.44
CA SER A 67 -80.71 1.92 19.45
C SER A 67 -80.62 1.14 20.77
N ILE A 68 -79.42 1.03 21.33
CA ILE A 68 -79.05 0.91 22.77
C ILE A 68 -80.08 0.31 23.78
N ASN A 69 -79.68 -0.75 24.52
CA ASN A 69 -79.64 -0.78 26.00
C ASN A 69 -79.26 -2.16 26.59
N ASP A 70 -78.33 -2.12 27.57
CA ASP A 70 -78.10 -3.08 28.68
C ASP A 70 -79.16 -2.81 29.80
N PRO A 71 -79.20 -3.52 30.95
CA PRO A 71 -78.52 -4.75 31.38
C PRO A 71 -79.49 -5.83 31.95
N ASP A 72 -79.01 -6.96 32.49
CA ASP A 72 -79.19 -7.26 33.93
C ASP A 72 -78.46 -8.51 34.49
N ASN A 73 -78.22 -8.46 35.80
CA ASN A 73 -77.62 -9.49 36.67
C ASN A 73 -78.41 -10.82 36.73
N SER A 74 -77.71 -11.95 36.90
CA SER A 74 -77.50 -12.56 38.23
C SER A 74 -76.95 -14.01 38.19
N ASN A 75 -76.25 -14.40 39.25
CA ASN A 75 -75.67 -15.74 39.45
C ASN A 75 -76.73 -16.84 39.59
N PHE A 76 -76.39 -18.08 39.22
CA PHE A 76 -76.41 -19.22 40.16
C PHE A 76 -75.64 -20.43 39.59
N LEU A 77 -74.65 -20.93 40.34
CA LEU A 77 -74.10 -22.27 40.12
C LEU A 77 -75.12 -23.30 40.63
N SER A 78 -75.50 -24.26 39.78
CA SER A 78 -76.16 -25.49 40.19
C SER A 78 -75.46 -26.70 39.56
N ILE A 79 -74.94 -27.58 40.42
CA ILE A 79 -74.32 -28.84 40.03
C ILE A 79 -75.44 -29.84 39.72
N PRO A 80 -75.45 -30.54 38.58
CA PRO A 80 -76.55 -31.44 38.23
C PRO A 80 -76.47 -32.74 39.03
N VAL A 81 -77.56 -33.07 39.72
CA VAL A 81 -77.80 -34.42 40.24
C VAL A 81 -78.16 -35.33 39.07
N VAL A 82 -77.36 -36.37 38.82
CA VAL A 82 -77.61 -37.35 37.75
C VAL A 82 -78.59 -38.41 38.25
N SER A 83 -79.86 -38.26 37.91
CA SER A 83 -80.86 -39.34 37.98
C SER A 83 -80.90 -40.07 36.63
N HIS A 84 -80.48 -41.34 36.60
CA HIS A 84 -80.57 -42.18 35.42
C HIS A 84 -82.01 -42.67 35.19
N ASP A 85 -82.75 -42.02 34.28
CA ASP A 85 -84.01 -42.55 33.75
C ASP A 85 -83.85 -43.08 32.31
N LEU A 86 -84.04 -44.38 32.16
CA LEU A 86 -84.00 -45.10 30.89
C LEU A 86 -85.41 -45.25 30.32
N ARG A 87 -85.80 -44.47 29.29
CA ARG A 87 -86.80 -44.90 28.27
C ARG A 87 -86.99 -43.95 27.09
N ARG A 88 -86.49 -44.34 25.91
CA ARG A 88 -87.29 -44.77 24.73
C ARG A 88 -86.40 -44.91 23.48
N SER A 89 -86.72 -45.90 22.64
CA SER A 89 -86.06 -46.16 21.36
C SER A 89 -86.31 -45.02 20.37
N ARG A 90 -85.28 -44.20 20.10
CA ARG A 90 -85.23 -43.37 18.88
C ARG A 90 -85.11 -44.29 17.67
N SER A 91 -85.83 -43.99 16.60
CA SER A 91 -85.75 -44.79 15.37
C SER A 91 -84.37 -44.63 14.72
N LEU A 92 -83.91 -45.66 14.02
CA LEU A 92 -82.60 -45.67 13.36
C LEU A 92 -82.44 -44.48 12.40
N THR A 93 -83.51 -44.11 11.71
CA THR A 93 -83.60 -42.95 10.82
C THR A 93 -83.40 -41.61 11.54
N GLU A 94 -83.91 -41.45 12.77
CA GLU A 94 -83.73 -40.24 13.57
C GLU A 94 -82.30 -40.13 14.13
N SER A 95 -81.65 -41.27 14.43
CA SER A 95 -80.23 -41.32 14.78
C SER A 95 -79.34 -40.93 13.59
N ILE A 96 -79.62 -41.47 12.40
CA ILE A 96 -78.88 -41.15 11.17
C ILE A 96 -79.10 -39.69 10.74
N ALA A 97 -80.32 -39.16 10.81
CA ALA A 97 -80.59 -37.77 10.47
C ALA A 97 -79.81 -36.80 11.39
N ASN A 98 -79.77 -37.08 12.70
CA ASN A 98 -79.02 -36.27 13.65
C ASN A 98 -77.49 -36.43 13.49
N SER A 99 -76.98 -37.61 13.14
CA SER A 99 -75.54 -37.80 12.88
C SER A 99 -75.09 -37.10 11.60
N VAL A 100 -75.88 -37.16 10.52
CA VAL A 100 -75.64 -36.40 9.28
C VAL A 100 -75.67 -34.90 9.54
N LYS A 101 -76.65 -34.41 10.32
CA LYS A 101 -76.75 -32.98 10.68
C LYS A 101 -75.56 -32.52 11.54
N TYR A 102 -75.14 -33.33 12.52
CA TYR A 102 -73.95 -33.08 13.34
C TYR A 102 -72.66 -33.04 12.49
N VAL A 103 -72.49 -33.98 11.55
CA VAL A 103 -71.35 -34.01 10.63
C VAL A 103 -71.36 -32.80 9.71
N ALA A 104 -72.52 -32.41 9.16
CA ALA A 104 -72.67 -31.22 8.33
C ALA A 104 -72.31 -29.94 9.09
N ASP A 105 -72.84 -29.74 10.30
CA ASP A 105 -72.52 -28.57 11.13
C ASP A 105 -71.04 -28.52 11.52
N LYS A 106 -70.42 -29.66 11.88
CA LYS A 106 -68.96 -29.73 12.11
C LYS A 106 -68.16 -29.39 10.86
N THR A 107 -68.59 -29.86 9.70
CA THR A 107 -67.92 -29.57 8.41
C THR A 107 -68.04 -28.09 8.06
N VAL A 108 -69.22 -27.48 8.26
CA VAL A 108 -69.44 -26.04 8.06
C VAL A 108 -68.61 -25.21 9.04
N GLN A 109 -68.52 -25.59 10.32
CA GLN A 109 -67.61 -24.95 11.29
C GLN A 109 -66.14 -25.07 10.87
N GLN A 110 -65.68 -26.23 10.42
CA GLN A 110 -64.31 -26.42 9.93
C GLN A 110 -64.02 -25.59 8.68
N ILE A 111 -64.95 -25.50 7.72
CA ILE A 111 -64.81 -24.66 6.53
C ILE A 111 -64.75 -23.17 6.92
N ARG A 112 -65.61 -22.71 7.83
CA ARG A 112 -65.56 -21.34 8.36
C ARG A 112 -64.24 -21.05 9.07
N ARG A 113 -63.73 -21.98 9.89
CA ARG A 113 -62.43 -21.85 10.57
C ARG A 113 -61.25 -21.80 9.59
N ARG A 114 -61.24 -22.64 8.54
CA ARG A 114 -60.21 -22.59 7.48
C ARG A 114 -60.23 -21.29 6.69
N ARG A 115 -61.42 -20.79 6.34
CA ARG A 115 -61.59 -19.49 5.66
C ARG A 115 -61.13 -18.33 6.56
N PHE A 116 -61.49 -18.34 7.84
CA PHE A 116 -61.02 -17.34 8.82
C PHE A 116 -59.50 -17.33 8.95
N ILE A 117 -58.87 -18.50 9.13
CA ILE A 117 -57.40 -18.62 9.18
C ILE A 117 -56.75 -18.11 7.88
N SER A 118 -57.31 -18.47 6.71
CA SER A 118 -56.80 -17.96 5.42
C SER A 118 -56.90 -16.43 5.33
N SER A 119 -58.02 -15.83 5.76
CA SER A 119 -58.18 -14.37 5.82
C SER A 119 -57.19 -13.72 6.79
N CYS A 120 -56.90 -14.33 7.94
CA CYS A 120 -55.86 -13.85 8.85
C CYS A 120 -54.46 -13.93 8.23
N CYS A 121 -54.12 -15.03 7.57
CA CYS A 121 -52.84 -15.18 6.86
C CYS A 121 -52.69 -14.18 5.72
N ILE A 122 -53.76 -13.95 4.93
CA ILE A 122 -53.78 -12.92 3.87
C ILE A 122 -53.66 -11.53 4.48
N GLY A 123 -54.30 -11.25 5.61
CA GLY A 123 -54.16 -9.98 6.34
C GLY A 123 -52.73 -9.73 6.83
N ILE A 124 -52.09 -10.74 7.44
CA ILE A 124 -50.68 -10.67 7.86
C ILE A 124 -49.77 -10.46 6.64
N PHE A 125 -50.00 -11.20 5.54
CA PHE A 125 -49.23 -11.05 4.31
C PHE A 125 -49.41 -9.66 3.68
N ALA A 126 -50.63 -9.11 3.67
CA ALA A 126 -50.91 -7.77 3.17
C ALA A 126 -50.25 -6.68 4.03
N VAL A 127 -50.24 -6.83 5.36
CA VAL A 127 -49.51 -5.92 6.26
C VAL A 127 -48.00 -6.02 6.03
N PHE A 128 -47.46 -7.22 5.82
CA PHE A 128 -46.03 -7.41 5.52
C PHE A 128 -45.65 -6.79 4.17
N LEU A 129 -46.46 -7.01 3.13
CA LEU A 129 -46.27 -6.42 1.80
C LEU A 129 -46.41 -4.90 1.82
N PHE A 130 -47.36 -4.36 2.56
CA PHE A 130 -47.52 -2.91 2.76
C PHE A 130 -46.28 -2.30 3.42
N ASN A 131 -45.76 -2.94 4.48
CA ASN A 131 -44.51 -2.48 5.11
C ASN A 131 -43.29 -2.59 4.18
N LEU A 132 -43.23 -3.58 3.27
CA LEU A 132 -42.19 -3.67 2.25
C LEU A 132 -42.29 -2.57 1.17
N ILE A 133 -43.51 -2.22 0.73
CA ILE A 133 -43.75 -1.17 -0.27
C ILE A 133 -43.42 0.22 0.28
N PHE A 134 -43.74 0.45 1.56
CA PHE A 134 -43.51 1.73 2.25
C PHE A 134 -42.24 1.76 3.11
N LEU A 135 -41.42 0.70 3.08
CA LEU A 135 -40.07 0.75 3.61
C LEU A 135 -39.34 1.89 2.87
N PRO A 136 -38.71 2.85 3.57
CA PRO A 136 -37.96 3.90 2.88
C PRO A 136 -36.93 3.22 1.98
N ARG A 137 -36.92 3.56 0.68
CA ARG A 137 -35.97 2.99 -0.31
C ARG A 137 -34.53 3.31 0.08
N THR A 138 -34.00 2.48 0.95
CA THR A 138 -32.59 2.31 1.26
C THR A 138 -31.90 1.78 0.00
N SER A 139 -30.68 2.24 -0.28
CA SER A 139 -29.84 1.43 -1.16
C SER A 139 -29.49 0.14 -0.40
N LEU A 140 -29.41 -0.99 -1.11
CA LEU A 140 -28.97 -2.26 -0.54
C LEU A 140 -27.63 -2.09 0.19
N ASP A 141 -26.74 -1.28 -0.38
CA ASP A 141 -25.48 -0.82 0.20
C ASP A 141 -25.64 -0.14 1.58
N ARG A 142 -26.60 0.78 1.76
CA ARG A 142 -26.83 1.45 3.04
C ARG A 142 -27.28 0.47 4.14
N ASP A 143 -28.09 -0.52 3.77
CA ASP A 143 -28.59 -1.50 4.73
C ASP A 143 -27.56 -2.59 5.03
N LEU A 144 -26.75 -3.01 4.06
CA LEU A 144 -25.56 -3.84 4.28
C LEU A 144 -24.56 -3.17 5.21
N ARG A 145 -24.24 -1.88 4.99
CA ARG A 145 -23.39 -1.10 5.88
C ARG A 145 -23.93 -1.06 7.31
N ARG A 146 -25.22 -0.74 7.49
CA ARG A 146 -25.88 -0.73 8.80
C ARG A 146 -25.92 -2.11 9.47
N LEU A 147 -26.12 -3.18 8.71
CA LEU A 147 -26.09 -4.56 9.22
C LEU A 147 -24.70 -4.97 9.70
N HIS A 148 -23.64 -4.38 9.16
CA HIS A 148 -22.26 -4.51 9.66
C HIS A 148 -21.84 -3.44 10.69
N GLY A 149 -22.77 -2.58 11.14
CA GLY A 149 -22.51 -1.54 12.13
C GLY A 149 -21.85 -0.27 11.60
N GLU A 150 -21.74 -0.11 10.28
CA GLU A 150 -21.20 1.09 9.65
C GLU A 150 -22.29 2.17 9.48
N PHE A 151 -22.06 3.34 10.08
CA PHE A 151 -22.94 4.50 9.99
C PHE A 151 -22.35 5.66 9.17
N LEU A 152 -21.06 5.60 8.83
CA LEU A 152 -20.35 6.63 8.09
C LEU A 152 -20.60 6.50 6.57
N THR A 153 -20.70 7.63 5.89
CA THR A 153 -20.71 7.67 4.42
C THR A 153 -19.29 7.74 3.86
N PHE A 154 -19.14 7.48 2.55
CA PHE A 154 -17.86 7.71 1.88
C PHE A 154 -17.40 9.17 2.04
N ASP A 155 -18.33 10.13 1.86
CA ASP A 155 -18.06 11.56 1.99
C ASP A 155 -17.64 11.93 3.42
N ASP A 156 -18.25 11.31 4.45
CA ASP A 156 -17.81 11.47 5.84
C ASP A 156 -16.40 10.92 6.05
N CYS A 157 -16.13 9.67 5.63
CA CYS A 157 -14.81 9.07 5.77
C CYS A 157 -13.73 9.89 5.04
N GLN A 158 -14.00 10.33 3.81
CA GLN A 158 -13.10 11.17 3.02
C GLN A 158 -12.87 12.53 3.69
N ARG A 159 -13.94 13.24 4.05
CA ARG A 159 -13.88 14.54 4.72
C ARG A 159 -13.11 14.45 6.04
N MET A 160 -13.37 13.42 6.84
CA MET A 160 -12.68 13.20 8.11
C MET A 160 -11.20 12.88 7.90
N LEU A 161 -10.87 11.95 7.00
CA LEU A 161 -9.48 11.59 6.71
C LEU A 161 -8.70 12.83 6.23
N LEU A 162 -9.21 13.56 5.24
CA LEU A 162 -8.58 14.79 4.73
C LEU A 162 -8.48 15.88 5.82
N THR A 163 -9.47 15.99 6.71
CA THR A 163 -9.41 16.95 7.84
C THR A 163 -8.29 16.59 8.81
N HIS A 164 -8.09 15.31 9.11
CA HIS A 164 -7.03 14.85 10.00
C HIS A 164 -5.64 15.04 9.36
N LEU A 165 -5.49 14.66 8.09
CA LEU A 165 -4.23 14.79 7.35
C LEU A 165 -3.81 16.26 7.16
N ASN A 166 -4.74 17.17 6.86
CA ASN A 166 -4.41 18.57 6.55
C ASN A 166 -4.32 19.47 7.79
N PHE A 167 -5.19 19.29 8.79
CA PHE A 167 -5.31 20.23 9.92
C PHE A 167 -4.83 19.68 11.27
N LYS A 168 -4.47 18.39 11.34
CA LYS A 168 -4.00 17.72 12.56
C LYS A 168 -2.77 16.84 12.31
N SER A 169 -1.97 17.12 11.28
CA SER A 169 -0.80 16.30 10.91
C SER A 169 0.24 16.24 12.02
N HIS A 170 0.77 15.05 12.33
CA HIS A 170 1.87 14.84 13.27
C HIS A 170 3.22 14.58 12.55
N VAL A 171 3.29 14.75 11.22
CA VAL A 171 4.47 14.41 10.41
C VAL A 171 5.75 15.14 10.86
N ARG A 172 5.65 16.38 11.35
CA ARG A 172 6.82 17.11 11.88
C ARG A 172 7.35 16.48 13.17
N GLU A 173 6.44 16.03 14.05
CA GLU A 173 6.81 15.37 15.31
C GLU A 173 7.53 14.04 14.99
N TYR A 174 7.00 13.24 14.06
CA TYR A 174 7.67 12.02 13.59
C TYR A 174 9.04 12.28 12.98
N ILE A 175 9.21 13.37 12.22
CA ILE A 175 10.53 13.74 11.68
C ILE A 175 11.49 14.06 12.83
N THR A 176 11.11 14.92 13.78
CA THR A 176 11.98 15.31 14.90
C THR A 176 12.29 14.14 15.84
N ASP A 177 11.34 13.25 16.12
CA ASP A 177 11.61 12.02 16.90
C ASP A 177 12.67 11.11 16.24
N TYR A 178 12.83 11.20 14.91
CA TYR A 178 13.85 10.49 14.13
C TYR A 178 15.17 11.31 13.96
N GLU A 179 15.23 12.57 14.39
CA GLU A 179 16.44 13.41 14.26
C GLU A 179 17.49 13.03 15.32
N ASP A 180 17.04 12.59 16.50
CA ASP A 180 17.87 12.27 17.65
C ASP A 180 18.52 10.86 17.59
N GLU A 181 18.04 9.97 16.71
CA GLU A 181 18.46 8.56 16.66
C GLU A 181 18.77 8.02 15.25
N LEU A 182 19.66 7.02 15.19
CA LEU A 182 20.03 6.35 13.94
C LEU A 182 19.17 5.11 13.70
N HIS A 183 18.23 5.21 12.76
CA HIS A 183 17.34 4.10 12.37
C HIS A 183 17.97 3.16 11.33
N MET A 184 19.14 2.63 11.66
CA MET A 184 19.80 1.58 10.86
C MET A 184 18.95 0.29 10.85
N PRO A 185 19.10 -0.59 9.84
CA PRO A 185 18.34 -1.83 9.77
C PRO A 185 18.43 -2.71 11.03
N GLY A 186 17.28 -3.09 11.55
CA GLY A 186 17.14 -3.89 12.78
C GLY A 186 17.38 -3.11 14.09
N GLU A 187 17.63 -1.80 14.03
CA GLU A 187 17.85 -0.92 15.17
C GLU A 187 16.63 0.04 15.33
N ASN A 188 16.31 0.43 16.57
CA ASN A 188 15.28 1.39 16.97
C ASN A 188 13.90 1.24 16.29
N HIS A 189 13.34 0.02 16.36
CA HIS A 189 12.02 -0.32 15.81
C HIS A 189 10.90 -0.24 16.86
N GLU A 190 11.28 -0.28 18.13
CA GLU A 190 10.41 -0.30 19.31
C GLU A 190 9.59 0.98 19.47
N SER A 191 10.20 2.15 19.24
CA SER A 191 9.52 3.46 19.30
C SER A 191 8.34 3.54 18.32
N THR A 192 8.59 3.15 17.07
CA THR A 192 7.58 3.11 16.00
C THR A 192 6.51 2.05 16.28
N LEU A 193 6.92 0.89 16.80
CA LEU A 193 5.99 -0.17 17.21
C LEU A 193 5.04 0.31 18.32
N ASP A 194 5.53 1.07 19.29
CA ASP A 194 4.72 1.58 20.41
C ASP A 194 3.74 2.68 19.98
N ILE A 195 4.12 3.55 19.03
CA ILE A 195 3.17 4.46 18.36
C ILE A 195 2.03 3.65 17.73
N PHE A 196 2.35 2.59 16.98
CA PHE A 196 1.34 1.76 16.31
C PHE A 196 0.46 0.95 17.29
N LYS A 197 1.01 0.45 18.41
CA LYS A 197 0.23 -0.26 19.46
C LYS A 197 -0.86 0.63 20.08
N ASN A 198 -0.72 1.96 20.04
CA ASN A 198 -1.74 2.91 20.52
C ASN A 198 -2.94 3.06 19.55
N PHE A 199 -2.89 2.45 18.36
CA PHE A 199 -3.99 2.46 17.40
C PHE A 199 -4.93 1.26 17.63
N LYS A 200 -6.19 1.36 17.18
CA LYS A 200 -7.17 0.27 17.24
C LYS A 200 -6.94 -0.81 16.16
N PHE A 201 -5.68 -1.12 15.90
CA PHE A 201 -5.24 -2.06 14.87
C PHE A 201 -4.67 -3.33 15.51
N LYS A 202 -4.62 -4.42 14.74
CA LYS A 202 -3.87 -5.62 15.11
C LYS A 202 -2.43 -5.43 14.64
N THR A 203 -1.58 -4.96 15.56
CA THR A 203 -0.15 -4.72 15.31
C THR A 203 0.68 -5.95 15.66
N GLY A 204 1.63 -6.30 14.79
CA GLY A 204 2.58 -7.40 15.01
C GLY A 204 3.96 -7.11 14.41
N LEU A 205 4.96 -7.84 14.87
CA LEU A 205 6.31 -7.83 14.31
C LEU A 205 6.54 -9.05 13.43
N ASP A 206 7.09 -8.81 12.24
CA ASP A 206 7.62 -9.83 11.35
C ASP A 206 9.15 -9.74 11.32
N LYS A 207 9.79 -10.70 11.98
CA LYS A 207 11.24 -10.80 12.15
C LYS A 207 11.87 -11.65 11.04
N TYR A 208 12.95 -11.16 10.46
CA TYR A 208 13.80 -11.88 9.50
C TYR A 208 15.25 -11.83 9.93
N GLU A 209 15.97 -12.93 9.80
CA GLU A 209 17.42 -13.00 10.10
C GLU A 209 18.15 -12.81 8.78
N VAL A 210 18.73 -11.65 8.51
CA VAL A 210 19.29 -11.29 7.19
C VAL A 210 20.80 -11.14 7.19
N TRP A 211 21.44 -11.48 6.08
CA TRP A 211 22.89 -11.33 5.90
C TRP A 211 23.25 -9.89 5.47
N ILE A 212 23.93 -9.13 6.33
CA ILE A 212 24.29 -7.72 6.11
C ILE A 212 25.74 -7.40 6.54
N ASN A 213 26.37 -6.40 5.92
CA ASN A 213 27.66 -5.86 6.37
C ASN A 213 27.53 -4.71 7.36
N LYS A 214 28.55 -4.50 8.20
CA LYS A 214 28.85 -3.20 8.83
C LYS A 214 30.30 -2.79 8.52
N PRO A 215 30.62 -1.48 8.41
CA PRO A 215 31.99 -1.01 8.18
C PRO A 215 32.91 -1.40 9.33
N THR A 216 34.19 -1.58 9.02
CA THR A 216 35.27 -1.80 9.99
C THR A 216 36.36 -0.74 9.82
N ASP A 217 36.80 -0.49 8.58
CA ASP A 217 37.78 0.56 8.26
C ASP A 217 37.70 0.93 6.77
N ASN A 218 38.10 2.15 6.42
CA ASN A 218 38.26 2.59 5.04
C ASN A 218 39.34 3.69 4.91
N TRP A 219 39.95 3.80 3.74
CA TRP A 219 40.83 4.92 3.42
C TRP A 219 40.91 5.18 1.93
N LEU A 220 41.22 6.44 1.60
CA LEU A 220 41.61 6.87 0.28
C LEU A 220 42.71 7.93 0.41
N LYS A 221 43.84 7.70 -0.25
CA LYS A 221 45.00 8.61 -0.25
C LYS A 221 45.52 8.77 -1.68
N LEU A 222 45.83 10.00 -2.07
CA LEU A 222 46.48 10.31 -3.34
C LEU A 222 47.99 10.41 -3.16
N PHE A 223 48.73 9.77 -4.05
CA PHE A 223 50.19 9.81 -4.10
C PHE A 223 50.68 10.39 -5.42
N ASN A 224 51.77 11.14 -5.37
CA ASN A 224 52.61 11.36 -6.54
C ASN A 224 53.54 10.15 -6.70
N ASP A 225 53.57 9.56 -7.90
CA ASP A 225 54.34 8.33 -8.14
C ASP A 225 55.84 8.58 -8.36
N ASP A 226 56.23 9.78 -8.82
CA ASP A 226 57.63 10.17 -9.03
C ASP A 226 58.36 10.46 -7.71
N SER A 227 57.70 11.15 -6.77
CA SER A 227 58.27 11.49 -5.45
C SER A 227 57.93 10.49 -4.35
N GLY A 228 56.87 9.68 -4.53
CA GLY A 228 56.31 8.81 -3.49
C GLY A 228 55.57 9.55 -2.37
N GLU A 229 55.36 10.86 -2.50
CA GLU A 229 54.71 11.71 -1.49
C GLU A 229 53.18 11.55 -1.50
N MET A 230 52.58 11.55 -0.30
CA MET A 230 51.13 11.60 -0.14
C MET A 230 50.64 13.04 -0.27
N ILE A 231 49.95 13.34 -1.37
CA ILE A 231 49.42 14.68 -1.69
C ILE A 231 48.17 14.98 -0.87
N PHE A 232 47.28 14.00 -0.76
CA PHE A 232 45.95 14.17 -0.18
C PHE A 232 45.47 12.90 0.52
N LYS A 233 44.63 13.07 1.54
CA LYS A 233 43.89 11.99 2.21
C LYS A 233 42.44 12.44 2.35
N ALA A 234 41.51 11.67 1.79
CA ALA A 234 40.09 11.96 1.88
C ALA A 234 39.59 11.87 3.32
N GLY A 235 38.61 12.72 3.66
CA GLY A 235 37.92 12.71 4.95
C GLY A 235 37.03 11.47 5.12
N LEU A 236 36.34 11.05 4.05
CA LEU A 236 35.42 9.91 4.02
C LEU A 236 34.33 9.97 5.10
N LYS A 237 33.92 11.19 5.49
CA LYS A 237 32.97 11.45 6.57
C LYS A 237 31.99 12.56 6.20
N GLU A 238 30.72 12.20 6.29
CA GLU A 238 29.57 13.12 6.31
C GLU A 238 29.08 13.37 7.75
N SER A 239 29.25 12.37 8.62
CA SER A 239 28.93 12.40 10.05
C SER A 239 29.89 11.50 10.83
N GLU A 240 29.64 11.27 12.13
CA GLU A 240 30.44 10.37 12.95
C GLU A 240 30.37 8.89 12.53
N LEU A 241 29.43 8.52 11.66
CA LEU A 241 29.38 7.17 11.08
C LEU A 241 30.46 6.98 10.02
N LEU A 242 31.15 5.83 10.08
CA LEU A 242 32.00 5.36 9.00
C LEU A 242 31.19 5.27 7.69
N ASN A 243 31.71 5.88 6.64
CA ASN A 243 31.21 5.77 5.27
C ASN A 243 31.35 4.33 4.74
N PHE A 244 30.29 3.81 4.13
CA PHE A 244 30.33 2.54 3.39
C PHE A 244 29.12 2.42 2.47
N LEU A 245 29.23 1.49 1.52
CA LEU A 245 28.13 1.05 0.66
C LEU A 245 27.63 -0.33 1.13
N PRO A 246 26.32 -0.53 1.39
CA PRO A 246 25.78 -1.85 1.72
C PRO A 246 26.09 -2.89 0.63
N TYR A 247 26.60 -4.05 1.02
CA TYR A 247 27.14 -5.13 0.17
C TYR A 247 28.43 -4.84 -0.62
N THR A 248 29.19 -3.81 -0.28
CA THR A 248 30.53 -3.60 -0.87
C THR A 248 31.49 -4.76 -0.57
N ALA A 249 32.36 -5.11 -1.52
CA ALA A 249 33.37 -6.15 -1.32
C ALA A 249 34.54 -5.66 -0.45
N ASN A 250 35.21 -6.58 0.23
CA ASN A 250 36.48 -6.29 0.91
C ASN A 250 37.63 -6.25 -0.09
N GLY A 251 38.50 -5.25 0.04
CA GLY A 251 39.71 -5.19 -0.77
C GLY A 251 40.51 -3.91 -0.56
N THR A 252 41.75 -3.97 -1.05
CA THR A 252 42.65 -2.81 -1.17
C THR A 252 43.16 -2.74 -2.60
N ALA A 253 43.49 -1.54 -3.06
CA ALA A 253 44.06 -1.29 -4.37
C ALA A 253 45.07 -0.15 -4.28
N LYS A 254 46.18 -0.25 -5.01
CA LYS A 254 47.03 0.91 -5.32
C LYS A 254 47.30 0.95 -6.81
N SER A 255 46.70 1.92 -7.50
CA SER A 255 46.85 2.10 -8.95
C SER A 255 46.49 3.52 -9.39
N GLU A 256 46.84 3.84 -10.63
CA GLU A 256 46.25 4.96 -11.37
C GLU A 256 44.72 4.85 -11.42
N PHE A 257 44.07 5.97 -11.73
CA PHE A 257 42.62 6.08 -11.83
C PHE A 257 42.17 6.69 -13.16
N VAL A 258 40.91 6.37 -13.51
CA VAL A 258 40.22 6.82 -14.73
C VAL A 258 38.81 7.26 -14.35
N PHE A 259 38.37 8.40 -14.89
CA PHE A 259 36.98 8.83 -14.79
C PHE A 259 36.15 8.19 -15.91
N ALA A 260 35.03 7.57 -15.52
CA ALA A 260 34.14 6.83 -16.42
C ALA A 260 32.71 7.41 -16.45
N ASN A 261 32.58 8.73 -16.28
CA ASN A 261 31.30 9.44 -16.36
C ASN A 261 30.24 8.82 -15.42
N TYR A 262 29.08 8.39 -15.92
CA TYR A 262 28.04 7.75 -15.11
C TYR A 262 28.25 6.23 -14.95
N GLY A 263 29.35 5.66 -15.42
CA GLY A 263 29.66 4.23 -15.34
C GLY A 263 28.73 3.35 -16.17
N THR A 264 28.11 3.90 -17.21
CA THR A 264 27.21 3.16 -18.12
C THR A 264 28.00 2.27 -19.07
N VAL A 265 27.33 1.27 -19.67
CA VAL A 265 27.95 0.42 -20.72
C VAL A 265 28.43 1.27 -21.90
N SER A 266 27.72 2.36 -22.22
CA SER A 266 28.14 3.35 -23.22
C SER A 266 29.39 4.13 -22.81
N ASP A 267 29.54 4.49 -21.54
CA ASP A 267 30.75 5.20 -21.07
C ASP A 267 31.99 4.31 -21.17
N PHE A 268 31.91 3.07 -20.67
CA PHE A 268 33.01 2.10 -20.78
C PHE A 268 33.33 1.74 -22.23
N LYS A 269 32.33 1.68 -23.10
CA LYS A 269 32.56 1.52 -24.55
C LYS A 269 33.29 2.73 -25.14
N ALA A 270 32.85 3.95 -24.83
CA ALA A 270 33.47 5.16 -25.37
C ALA A 270 34.92 5.32 -24.90
N LEU A 271 35.22 4.97 -23.64
CA LEU A 271 36.60 4.86 -23.15
C LEU A 271 37.44 3.86 -23.96
N ALA A 272 36.90 2.68 -24.27
CA ALA A 272 37.60 1.67 -25.05
C ALA A 272 37.79 2.08 -26.53
N ASP A 273 36.79 2.71 -27.15
CA ASP A 273 36.85 3.22 -28.52
C ASP A 273 37.93 4.33 -28.65
N GLU A 274 38.10 5.16 -27.61
CA GLU A 274 39.17 6.18 -27.51
C GLU A 274 40.47 5.66 -26.82
N HIS A 275 40.63 4.34 -26.69
CA HIS A 275 41.85 3.67 -26.21
C HIS A 275 42.29 4.02 -24.77
N VAL A 276 41.35 4.48 -23.92
CA VAL A 276 41.60 4.71 -22.48
C VAL A 276 41.54 3.37 -21.73
N ASP A 277 42.69 2.89 -21.27
CA ASP A 277 42.77 1.64 -20.51
C ASP A 277 42.20 1.81 -19.08
N VAL A 278 41.23 0.96 -18.74
CA VAL A 278 40.54 0.88 -17.45
C VAL A 278 40.99 -0.32 -16.60
N LYS A 279 41.78 -1.23 -17.18
CA LYS A 279 42.10 -2.52 -16.58
C LYS A 279 43.05 -2.36 -15.39
N SER A 280 42.67 -2.95 -14.25
CA SER A 280 43.39 -2.87 -12.97
C SER A 280 43.59 -1.45 -12.43
N LYS A 281 42.84 -0.47 -12.96
CA LYS A 281 42.79 0.91 -12.47
C LYS A 281 41.59 1.12 -11.54
N ILE A 282 41.66 2.15 -10.71
CA ILE A 282 40.55 2.59 -9.87
C ILE A 282 39.62 3.47 -10.74
N ILE A 283 38.34 3.11 -10.81
CA ILE A 283 37.38 3.85 -11.63
C ILE A 283 36.64 4.87 -10.78
N ILE A 284 36.62 6.13 -11.22
CA ILE A 284 35.78 7.18 -10.63
C ILE A 284 34.56 7.37 -11.51
N ALA A 285 33.37 7.24 -10.93
CA ALA A 285 32.10 7.49 -11.61
C ALA A 285 31.19 8.38 -10.78
N ARG A 286 30.41 9.23 -11.43
CA ARG A 286 29.34 9.98 -10.75
C ARG A 286 28.08 9.13 -10.61
N GLU A 287 27.32 9.40 -9.56
CA GLU A 287 26.01 8.82 -9.29
C GLU A 287 24.95 9.31 -10.30
N GLY A 288 23.77 8.69 -10.32
CA GLY A 288 22.69 9.04 -11.26
C GLY A 288 22.72 8.25 -12.59
N GLN A 289 21.74 8.51 -13.47
CA GLN A 289 21.40 7.74 -14.69
C GLN A 289 21.04 6.26 -14.50
N ILE A 290 21.91 5.47 -13.87
CA ILE A 290 21.73 4.04 -13.59
C ILE A 290 21.98 3.74 -12.11
N HIS A 291 21.42 2.64 -11.62
CA HIS A 291 21.60 2.21 -10.22
C HIS A 291 23.07 1.97 -9.88
N THR A 292 23.50 2.38 -8.67
CA THR A 292 24.90 2.33 -8.21
C THR A 292 25.57 0.97 -8.42
N SER A 293 24.85 -0.11 -8.13
CA SER A 293 25.37 -1.48 -8.31
C SER A 293 25.67 -1.85 -9.76
N LEU A 294 24.94 -1.30 -10.74
CA LEU A 294 25.21 -1.53 -12.17
C LEU A 294 26.49 -0.83 -12.63
N LYS A 295 26.80 0.35 -12.08
CA LYS A 295 28.08 1.05 -12.34
C LYS A 295 29.26 0.17 -11.95
N ILE A 296 29.19 -0.43 -10.76
CA ILE A 296 30.23 -1.31 -10.22
C ILE A 296 30.31 -2.61 -11.02
N LYS A 297 29.16 -3.19 -11.41
CA LYS A 297 29.13 -4.39 -12.28
C LYS A 297 29.77 -4.14 -13.65
N ASN A 298 29.52 -2.97 -14.25
CA ASN A 298 30.17 -2.58 -15.51
C ASN A 298 31.68 -2.40 -15.33
N ALA A 299 32.12 -1.76 -14.24
CA ALA A 299 33.54 -1.62 -13.91
C ALA A 299 34.23 -2.98 -13.65
N GLU A 300 33.56 -3.89 -12.95
CA GLU A 300 34.04 -5.27 -12.73
C GLU A 300 34.21 -6.02 -14.07
N HIS A 301 33.24 -5.92 -14.98
CA HIS A 301 33.33 -6.50 -16.31
C HIS A 301 34.45 -5.87 -17.16
N ALA A 302 34.72 -4.58 -16.98
CA ALA A 302 35.83 -3.86 -17.62
C ALA A 302 37.20 -4.18 -16.99
N GLY A 303 37.24 -4.92 -15.88
CA GLY A 303 38.47 -5.34 -15.20
C GLY A 303 39.08 -4.31 -14.25
N ALA A 304 38.28 -3.36 -13.75
CA ALA A 304 38.69 -2.39 -12.73
C ALA A 304 39.16 -3.05 -11.43
N SER A 305 40.02 -2.36 -10.66
CA SER A 305 40.49 -2.85 -9.34
C SER A 305 39.59 -2.42 -8.18
N ALA A 306 39.00 -1.23 -8.25
CA ALA A 306 38.03 -0.70 -7.29
C ALA A 306 37.19 0.42 -7.94
N VAL A 307 36.11 0.84 -7.28
CA VAL A 307 35.24 1.93 -7.75
C VAL A 307 35.05 3.01 -6.69
N LEU A 308 35.24 4.26 -7.11
CA LEU A 308 34.91 5.47 -6.38
C LEU A 308 33.65 6.09 -6.99
N LEU A 309 32.69 6.43 -6.12
CA LEU A 309 31.41 7.02 -6.51
C LEU A 309 31.28 8.41 -5.89
N TYR A 310 30.67 9.38 -6.57
CA TYR A 310 30.38 10.69 -5.98
C TYR A 310 29.13 11.31 -6.61
N HIS A 311 28.52 12.31 -5.94
CA HIS A 311 27.49 13.14 -6.57
C HIS A 311 28.15 14.39 -7.15
N ASP A 312 27.99 14.61 -8.46
CA ASP A 312 28.44 15.82 -9.13
C ASP A 312 27.40 16.94 -8.93
N PRO A 313 27.76 18.15 -8.48
CA PRO A 313 26.78 19.23 -8.26
C PRO A 313 26.01 19.60 -9.54
N TYR A 314 26.55 19.31 -10.73
CA TYR A 314 25.87 19.46 -12.01
C TYR A 314 24.50 18.77 -12.07
N ASP A 315 24.38 17.60 -11.43
CA ASP A 315 23.15 16.82 -11.43
C ASP A 315 22.07 17.41 -10.48
N ASP A 316 22.41 18.39 -9.63
CA ASP A 316 21.47 19.12 -8.77
C ASP A 316 20.78 20.30 -9.51
N GLY A 317 21.21 20.59 -10.75
CA GLY A 317 20.53 21.48 -11.69
C GLY A 317 20.53 22.96 -11.26
N LYS A 318 19.42 23.42 -10.68
CA LYS A 318 19.26 24.84 -10.29
C LYS A 318 19.94 25.17 -8.97
N PHE A 319 19.98 24.23 -8.02
CA PHE A 319 20.40 24.49 -6.65
C PHE A 319 21.87 24.10 -6.45
N THR A 320 22.75 24.89 -7.06
CA THR A 320 24.22 24.70 -7.03
C THR A 320 24.94 25.95 -6.55
N GLU A 321 26.18 25.78 -6.07
CA GLU A 321 27.05 26.89 -5.70
C GLU A 321 27.41 27.76 -6.91
N SER A 322 27.60 27.15 -8.09
CA SER A 322 27.78 27.83 -9.38
C SER A 322 26.61 28.73 -9.78
N ASN A 323 25.37 28.40 -9.36
CA ASN A 323 24.18 29.23 -9.53
C ASN A 323 23.97 30.26 -8.38
N GLY A 324 24.95 30.41 -7.49
CA GLY A 324 24.93 31.39 -6.39
C GLY A 324 24.10 30.96 -5.16
N TYR A 325 23.69 29.69 -5.08
CA TYR A 325 23.04 29.16 -3.88
C TYR A 325 24.08 28.71 -2.85
N LYS A 326 23.87 29.04 -1.58
CA LYS A 326 24.70 28.50 -0.50
C LYS A 326 24.46 26.99 -0.33
N PRO A 327 25.49 26.22 0.02
CA PRO A 327 25.33 24.81 0.38
C PRO A 327 24.60 24.64 1.72
N TYR A 328 23.97 23.49 1.91
CA TYR A 328 23.39 23.07 3.18
C TYR A 328 24.47 23.05 4.29
N PRO A 329 24.20 23.57 5.50
CA PRO A 329 22.88 23.99 6.01
C PRO A 329 22.46 25.43 5.69
N ASP A 330 23.35 26.27 5.17
CA ASP A 330 23.11 27.72 4.97
C ASP A 330 22.29 28.04 3.70
N GLY A 331 21.96 27.05 2.88
CA GLY A 331 21.12 27.18 1.70
C GLY A 331 20.70 25.84 1.09
N PRO A 332 20.03 25.88 -0.09
CA PRO A 332 19.42 24.71 -0.71
C PRO A 332 20.39 23.89 -1.58
N ALA A 333 21.61 24.35 -1.83
CA ALA A 333 22.57 23.57 -2.60
C ALA A 333 23.10 22.38 -1.77
N ARG A 334 23.54 21.33 -2.45
CA ARG A 334 24.09 20.12 -1.82
C ARG A 334 25.25 20.47 -0.87
N SER A 335 25.35 19.77 0.27
CA SER A 335 26.51 19.91 1.15
C SER A 335 27.79 19.36 0.47
N PRO A 336 28.92 20.10 0.48
CA PRO A 336 30.22 19.65 -0.01
C PRO A 336 30.68 18.30 0.54
N PHE A 337 30.21 17.95 1.74
CA PHE A 337 30.57 16.74 2.48
C PHE A 337 29.49 15.64 2.42
N SER A 338 28.44 15.80 1.61
CA SER A 338 27.39 14.78 1.46
C SER A 338 27.89 13.51 0.75
N ILE A 339 27.48 12.33 1.22
CA ILE A 339 28.00 11.04 0.73
C ILE A 339 26.86 10.06 0.45
N SER A 340 26.83 9.48 -0.75
CA SER A 340 25.86 8.43 -1.12
C SER A 340 26.09 7.14 -0.33
N LYS A 341 25.04 6.54 0.24
CA LYS A 341 25.11 5.27 0.99
C LYS A 341 24.17 4.20 0.40
N GLN A 342 24.03 4.22 -0.93
CA GLN A 342 23.18 3.30 -1.68
C GLN A 342 23.71 1.87 -1.64
N THR A 343 22.79 0.90 -1.67
CA THR A 343 23.15 -0.52 -1.76
C THR A 343 23.84 -0.84 -3.08
N VAL A 344 24.89 -1.65 -3.01
CA VAL A 344 25.57 -2.20 -4.18
C VAL A 344 25.16 -3.64 -4.48
N ASN A 345 24.14 -4.17 -3.79
CA ASN A 345 23.43 -5.40 -4.19
C ASN A 345 22.87 -5.25 -5.63
N PHE A 346 22.88 -6.32 -6.43
CA PHE A 346 22.25 -6.36 -7.75
C PHE A 346 20.73 -6.56 -7.58
N VAL A 347 20.07 -5.60 -6.94
CA VAL A 347 18.62 -5.60 -6.61
C VAL A 347 17.72 -5.81 -7.85
N VAL A 348 18.20 -5.42 -9.03
CA VAL A 348 17.52 -5.64 -10.32
C VAL A 348 17.49 -7.12 -10.73
N GLU A 349 18.48 -7.91 -10.30
CA GLU A 349 18.58 -9.36 -10.52
C GLU A 349 17.96 -10.15 -9.37
N GLN A 350 18.24 -9.73 -8.13
CA GLN A 350 17.73 -10.34 -6.90
C GLN A 350 17.58 -9.27 -5.80
N PRO A 351 16.35 -8.78 -5.53
CA PRO A 351 16.06 -8.07 -4.29
C PRO A 351 16.04 -9.05 -3.11
N GLY A 352 16.04 -8.53 -1.87
CA GLY A 352 16.04 -9.38 -0.67
C GLY A 352 17.45 -9.86 -0.27
N ASP A 353 17.51 -10.76 0.71
CA ASP A 353 18.79 -11.28 1.23
C ASP A 353 19.56 -12.05 0.13
N PRO A 354 20.79 -11.62 -0.24
CA PRO A 354 21.60 -12.29 -1.26
C PRO A 354 21.86 -13.78 -1.02
N THR A 355 21.68 -14.25 0.22
CA THR A 355 21.91 -15.65 0.63
C THR A 355 20.67 -16.53 0.65
N THR A 356 19.46 -15.98 0.44
CA THR A 356 18.18 -16.73 0.45
C THR A 356 17.24 -16.42 -0.73
N PRO A 357 17.69 -16.49 -2.00
CA PRO A 357 16.86 -16.15 -3.17
C PRO A 357 15.57 -16.97 -3.27
N GLY A 358 14.41 -16.32 -3.17
CA GLY A 358 13.11 -16.94 -3.35
C GLY A 358 12.58 -17.66 -2.11
N TRP A 359 13.21 -17.53 -0.94
CA TRP A 359 12.66 -18.03 0.31
C TRP A 359 13.05 -17.19 1.53
N SER A 360 12.03 -16.84 2.31
CA SER A 360 12.20 -15.98 3.47
C SER A 360 13.32 -16.41 4.45
N SER A 361 14.12 -15.42 4.84
CA SER A 361 15.30 -15.50 5.69
C SER A 361 14.90 -15.63 7.17
N THR A 362 14.85 -16.88 7.64
CA THR A 362 14.57 -17.27 9.03
C THR A 362 15.83 -17.82 9.70
N LEU A 363 15.80 -17.98 11.02
CA LEU A 363 16.92 -18.53 11.81
C LEU A 363 17.45 -19.89 11.31
N PHE A 364 16.59 -20.70 10.69
CA PHE A 364 16.94 -22.02 10.15
C PHE A 364 16.81 -22.11 8.62
N SER A 365 16.67 -20.98 7.92
CA SER A 365 16.62 -20.99 6.46
C SER A 365 17.96 -21.47 5.88
N ARG A 366 17.88 -22.34 4.88
CA ARG A 366 19.05 -22.70 4.06
C ARG A 366 19.64 -21.42 3.47
N ARG A 367 20.96 -21.28 3.50
CA ARG A 367 21.68 -20.20 2.84
C ARG A 367 22.56 -20.73 1.73
N ILE A 368 22.74 -19.91 0.69
CA ILE A 368 23.71 -20.16 -0.38
C ILE A 368 24.82 -19.10 -0.34
N LYS A 369 25.86 -19.32 -1.14
CA LYS A 369 26.87 -18.27 -1.40
C LYS A 369 26.16 -17.14 -2.15
N PRO A 370 26.33 -15.87 -1.76
CA PRO A 370 25.75 -14.74 -2.48
C PRO A 370 26.45 -14.57 -3.83
N GLU A 371 25.67 -14.51 -4.91
CA GLU A 371 26.17 -14.28 -6.28
C GLU A 371 25.77 -12.90 -6.84
N THR A 372 24.81 -12.24 -6.19
CA THR A 372 24.25 -10.94 -6.60
C THR A 372 24.87 -9.74 -5.90
N VAL A 373 26.14 -9.88 -5.47
CA VAL A 373 26.92 -8.79 -4.86
C VAL A 373 28.22 -8.56 -5.65
N PRO A 374 28.78 -7.33 -5.66
CA PRO A 374 30.01 -7.04 -6.38
C PRO A 374 31.20 -7.83 -5.84
N LYS A 375 32.19 -8.07 -6.70
CA LYS A 375 33.46 -8.74 -6.32
C LYS A 375 34.60 -7.74 -6.13
N ILE A 376 34.50 -6.54 -6.71
CA ILE A 376 35.47 -5.46 -6.51
C ILE A 376 35.00 -4.50 -5.41
N PRO A 377 35.91 -3.95 -4.59
CA PRO A 377 35.56 -3.06 -3.50
C PRO A 377 35.14 -1.68 -4.03
N SER A 378 34.28 -1.00 -3.28
CA SER A 378 33.81 0.35 -3.64
C SER A 378 33.52 1.21 -2.41
N ILE A 379 33.74 2.53 -2.54
CA ILE A 379 33.33 3.55 -1.58
C ILE A 379 32.70 4.73 -2.31
N SER A 380 31.79 5.43 -1.63
CA SER A 380 31.29 6.72 -2.06
C SER A 380 32.15 7.84 -1.47
N LEU A 381 32.18 8.99 -2.13
CA LEU A 381 32.93 10.18 -1.78
C LEU A 381 31.99 11.38 -1.79
N SER A 382 32.39 12.40 -1.04
CA SER A 382 31.81 13.72 -1.16
C SER A 382 32.46 14.48 -2.33
N TYR A 383 31.79 15.50 -2.87
CA TYR A 383 32.40 16.26 -3.98
C TYR A 383 33.62 17.08 -3.51
N ALA A 384 33.67 17.47 -2.23
CA ALA A 384 34.85 18.04 -1.60
C ALA A 384 36.03 17.04 -1.53
N ASP A 385 35.78 15.76 -1.21
CA ASP A 385 36.85 14.73 -1.15
C ASP A 385 37.34 14.31 -2.55
N VAL A 386 36.47 14.31 -3.56
CA VAL A 386 36.82 13.84 -4.92
C VAL A 386 37.45 14.95 -5.78
N SER A 387 37.17 16.24 -5.51
CA SER A 387 37.69 17.37 -6.31
C SER A 387 39.23 17.40 -6.37
N PRO A 388 40.00 17.31 -5.25
CA PRO A 388 41.45 17.26 -5.29
C PRO A 388 42.01 16.06 -6.08
N ILE A 389 41.24 14.97 -6.18
CA ILE A 389 41.64 13.77 -6.93
C ILE A 389 41.40 13.99 -8.43
N LEU A 390 40.22 14.47 -8.82
CA LEU A 390 39.85 14.71 -10.22
C LEU A 390 40.72 15.77 -10.90
N GLN A 391 41.22 16.76 -10.15
CA GLN A 391 42.16 17.77 -10.65
C GLN A 391 43.48 17.18 -11.20
N HIS A 392 43.80 15.91 -10.89
CA HIS A 392 44.98 15.21 -11.41
C HIS A 392 44.69 14.38 -12.68
N LEU A 393 43.46 14.35 -13.18
CA LEU A 393 43.09 13.80 -14.50
C LEU A 393 43.32 14.86 -15.59
N LEU A 394 44.60 15.15 -15.84
CA LEU A 394 45.07 16.17 -16.78
C LEU A 394 45.26 15.66 -18.22
N SER A 395 44.92 14.39 -18.47
CA SER A 395 45.16 13.71 -19.76
C SER A 395 43.91 12.98 -20.26
N GLY A 396 43.94 12.56 -21.53
CA GLY A 396 42.86 11.84 -22.19
C GLY A 396 42.09 12.66 -23.23
N PRO A 397 41.21 12.02 -24.01
CA PRO A 397 40.34 12.65 -25.00
C PRO A 397 39.29 13.58 -24.36
N ASP A 398 38.88 14.64 -25.07
CA ASP A 398 37.66 15.38 -24.72
C ASP A 398 36.43 14.59 -25.18
N MET A 399 35.81 13.89 -24.23
CA MET A 399 34.60 13.09 -24.45
C MET A 399 33.33 13.94 -24.57
N GLY A 400 33.44 15.27 -24.54
CA GLY A 400 32.29 16.19 -24.45
C GLY A 400 31.60 16.18 -23.08
N TRP A 401 32.13 15.44 -22.10
CA TRP A 401 31.59 15.33 -20.75
C TRP A 401 31.65 16.67 -20.02
N LYS A 402 30.65 16.91 -19.15
CA LYS A 402 30.48 18.14 -18.37
C LYS A 402 30.02 17.81 -16.95
N GLY A 403 30.42 18.63 -16.00
CA GLY A 403 29.92 18.67 -14.63
C GLY A 403 30.30 20.00 -13.97
N ASP A 404 30.20 20.07 -12.64
CA ASP A 404 30.30 21.30 -11.84
C ASP A 404 31.29 21.14 -10.65
N VAL A 405 32.34 20.32 -10.83
CA VAL A 405 33.45 20.18 -9.88
C VAL A 405 34.56 21.17 -10.21
N ASP A 406 34.84 22.08 -9.28
CA ASP A 406 35.87 23.12 -9.42
C ASP A 406 37.25 22.56 -9.78
N GLY A 407 37.86 23.20 -10.80
CA GLY A 407 39.21 22.89 -11.29
C GLY A 407 39.32 21.64 -12.18
N TYR A 408 38.23 20.89 -12.42
CA TYR A 408 38.27 19.67 -13.21
C TYR A 408 37.73 19.85 -14.64
N GLY A 409 38.52 19.41 -15.63
CA GLY A 409 38.18 19.53 -17.05
C GLY A 409 37.29 18.40 -17.62
N TYR A 410 36.85 17.44 -16.81
CA TYR A 410 36.05 16.27 -17.23
C TYR A 410 36.72 15.34 -18.25
N LEU A 411 38.06 15.35 -18.30
CA LEU A 411 38.87 14.40 -19.06
C LEU A 411 38.93 13.03 -18.35
N PRO A 412 38.88 11.91 -19.08
CA PRO A 412 38.83 10.58 -18.47
C PRO A 412 40.14 10.14 -17.80
N GLY A 413 41.29 10.74 -18.14
CA GLY A 413 42.61 10.24 -17.74
C GLY A 413 43.22 9.27 -18.77
N PRO A 414 44.16 8.39 -18.33
CA PRO A 414 44.49 8.06 -16.95
C PRO A 414 45.24 9.16 -16.17
N SER A 415 45.31 8.99 -14.85
CA SER A 415 46.03 9.84 -13.89
C SER A 415 47.56 9.65 -13.93
N THR A 416 48.19 9.72 -15.12
CA THR A 416 49.63 9.41 -15.28
C THR A 416 50.51 10.18 -14.30
N GLY A 417 51.31 9.44 -13.50
CA GLY A 417 52.17 9.99 -12.45
C GLY A 417 51.49 10.13 -11.07
N PHE A 418 50.22 9.72 -10.94
CA PHE A 418 49.46 9.77 -9.70
C PHE A 418 48.67 8.49 -9.45
N SER A 419 48.81 7.93 -8.25
CA SER A 419 48.09 6.73 -7.83
C SER A 419 47.26 6.96 -6.57
N LEU A 420 46.16 6.20 -6.46
CA LEU A 420 45.32 6.18 -5.27
C LEU A 420 45.60 4.91 -4.46
N ASP A 421 45.94 5.07 -3.19
CA ASP A 421 45.92 4.01 -2.18
C ASP A 421 44.52 3.95 -1.55
N PHE A 422 43.80 2.89 -1.90
CA PHE A 422 42.42 2.63 -1.54
C PHE A 422 42.33 1.42 -0.61
N GLY A 423 41.44 1.51 0.39
CA GLY A 423 41.04 0.35 1.19
C GLY A 423 39.60 0.45 1.65
N ASN A 424 38.91 -0.69 1.61
CA ASN A 424 37.55 -0.84 2.14
C ASN A 424 37.43 -2.20 2.86
N LEU A 425 37.15 -2.13 4.16
CA LEU A 425 37.03 -3.28 5.06
C LEU A 425 35.69 -3.25 5.79
N VAL A 426 34.88 -4.28 5.56
CA VAL A 426 33.55 -4.50 6.13
C VAL A 426 33.43 -5.92 6.69
N GLN A 427 32.59 -6.07 7.72
CA GLN A 427 32.29 -7.35 8.35
C GLN A 427 30.85 -7.77 8.08
N TYR A 428 30.67 -8.91 7.43
CA TYR A 428 29.36 -9.52 7.20
C TYR A 428 28.90 -10.39 8.36
N LYS A 429 27.64 -10.22 8.78
CA LYS A 429 26.99 -10.98 9.85
C LYS A 429 25.53 -11.23 9.50
N ILE A 430 24.96 -12.33 10.02
CA ILE A 430 23.50 -12.48 10.07
C ILE A 430 23.00 -11.64 11.24
N LYS A 431 21.98 -10.81 11.01
CA LYS A 431 21.35 -9.95 12.01
C LYS A 431 19.84 -9.90 11.80
N PRO A 432 19.06 -9.68 12.86
CA PRO A 432 17.62 -9.55 12.73
C PRO A 432 17.21 -8.17 12.18
N ILE A 433 16.19 -8.15 11.32
CA ILE A 433 15.41 -6.96 10.94
C ILE A 433 13.93 -7.20 11.26
N TYR A 434 13.17 -6.10 11.44
CA TYR A 434 11.82 -6.11 12.00
C TYR A 434 10.85 -5.25 11.18
N ASN A 435 10.01 -5.91 10.39
CA ASN A 435 8.84 -5.27 9.80
C ASN A 435 7.76 -5.08 10.88
N ILE A 436 7.07 -3.94 10.88
CA ILE A 436 5.90 -3.70 11.73
C ILE A 436 4.65 -3.76 10.86
N VAL A 437 3.80 -4.76 11.09
CA VAL A 437 2.58 -5.03 10.32
C VAL A 437 1.37 -4.59 11.12
N ASN A 438 0.61 -3.62 10.59
CA ASN A 438 -0.59 -3.07 11.25
C ASN A 438 -1.85 -3.40 10.46
N GLU A 439 -2.65 -4.32 10.98
CA GLU A 439 -3.80 -4.89 10.29
C GLU A 439 -5.13 -4.29 10.78
N ILE A 440 -5.91 -3.72 9.85
CA ILE A 440 -7.33 -3.38 10.05
C ILE A 440 -8.16 -4.49 9.42
N THR A 441 -8.77 -5.34 10.25
CA THR A 441 -9.53 -6.51 9.81
C THR A 441 -10.76 -6.13 8.99
N GLY A 442 -10.81 -6.61 7.74
CA GLY A 442 -11.92 -6.38 6.84
C GLY A 442 -13.23 -7.08 7.22
N VAL A 443 -14.29 -6.80 6.47
CA VAL A 443 -15.49 -7.67 6.43
C VAL A 443 -15.17 -8.94 5.64
N MET A 444 -14.55 -8.78 4.48
CA MET A 444 -13.91 -9.82 3.66
C MET A 444 -12.48 -10.07 4.16
N ARG A 445 -12.02 -11.32 4.12
CA ARG A 445 -10.76 -11.80 4.74
C ARG A 445 -9.80 -12.49 3.77
N ASP A 446 -10.27 -12.77 2.58
CA ASP A 446 -9.58 -13.32 1.42
C ASP A 446 -8.80 -12.25 0.65
N GLU A 447 -9.29 -11.01 0.67
CA GLU A 447 -8.69 -9.85 0.00
C GLU A 447 -8.00 -8.90 0.99
N GLU A 448 -6.79 -8.47 0.63
CA GLU A 448 -5.94 -7.58 1.42
C GLU A 448 -5.43 -6.40 0.58
N VAL A 449 -5.43 -5.20 1.14
CA VAL A 449 -4.78 -4.00 0.59
C VAL A 449 -3.56 -3.70 1.44
N ILE A 450 -2.37 -3.76 0.84
CA ILE A 450 -1.11 -3.48 1.53
C ILE A 450 -0.64 -2.08 1.12
N VAL A 451 -0.41 -1.23 2.12
CA VAL A 451 0.27 0.06 1.97
C VAL A 451 1.52 -0.02 2.83
N GLY A 452 2.70 0.23 2.25
CA GLY A 452 3.95 0.10 3.00
C GLY A 452 5.03 1.05 2.53
N ALA A 453 5.92 1.37 3.46
CA ALA A 453 7.04 2.28 3.28
C ALA A 453 8.19 1.84 4.17
N ASN A 454 9.42 2.09 3.74
CA ASN A 454 10.61 1.70 4.49
C ASN A 454 10.97 2.73 5.56
N ARG A 455 11.25 2.21 6.75
CA ARG A 455 11.64 2.97 7.95
C ARG A 455 13.15 3.16 8.05
N ASP A 456 13.90 2.16 7.64
CA ASP A 456 15.34 2.13 7.83
C ASP A 456 16.06 3.15 6.94
N ILE A 457 17.13 3.74 7.49
CA ILE A 457 17.98 4.70 6.82
C ILE A 457 19.44 4.52 7.24
N ILE A 458 20.36 4.78 6.31
CA ILE A 458 21.80 4.79 6.56
C ILE A 458 22.28 6.23 6.36
N GLY A 459 22.29 7.02 7.43
CA GLY A 459 22.61 8.45 7.38
C GLY A 459 21.59 9.31 8.11
N GLY A 460 21.59 10.61 7.82
CA GLY A 460 20.60 11.56 8.34
C GLY A 460 19.25 11.47 7.62
N ILE A 461 18.24 12.16 8.15
CA ILE A 461 16.87 12.14 7.60
C ILE A 461 16.84 12.69 6.18
N GLY A 462 16.22 11.93 5.29
CA GLY A 462 15.93 12.33 3.94
C GLY A 462 15.35 11.17 3.12
N GLY A 463 14.99 11.47 1.87
CA GLY A 463 14.56 10.46 0.91
C GLY A 463 13.45 9.54 1.42
N ALA A 464 13.77 8.25 1.51
CA ALA A 464 12.77 7.19 1.64
C ALA A 464 12.05 7.14 3.00
N ASN A 465 12.70 7.55 4.10
CA ASN A 465 12.05 7.61 5.43
C ASN A 465 10.91 8.65 5.48
N LEU A 466 10.91 9.68 4.62
CA LEU A 466 9.78 10.62 4.52
C LEU A 466 8.48 9.90 4.08
N GLY A 467 8.60 8.83 3.30
CA GLY A 467 7.47 7.95 2.95
C GLY A 467 6.94 7.16 4.16
N HIS A 468 7.80 6.84 5.13
CA HIS A 468 7.39 6.19 6.37
C HIS A 468 6.62 7.14 7.29
N HIS A 469 7.05 8.39 7.44
CA HIS A 469 6.28 9.39 8.20
C HIS A 469 4.91 9.65 7.57
N ALA A 470 4.81 9.66 6.23
CA ALA A 470 3.54 9.72 5.52
C ALA A 470 2.67 8.47 5.76
N LEU A 471 3.25 7.27 5.81
CA LEU A 471 2.56 6.03 6.17
C LEU A 471 2.01 6.08 7.61
N MET A 472 2.79 6.57 8.57
CA MET A 472 2.38 6.73 9.97
C MET A 472 1.21 7.70 10.11
N GLU A 473 1.27 8.86 9.46
CA GLU A 473 0.20 9.86 9.47
C GLU A 473 -1.07 9.34 8.77
N LEU A 474 -0.94 8.61 7.66
CA LEU A 474 -2.06 7.94 7.01
C LEU A 474 -2.71 6.90 7.92
N ALA A 475 -1.93 6.03 8.55
CA ALA A 475 -2.38 5.04 9.50
C ALA A 475 -3.07 5.69 10.72
N ARG A 476 -2.55 6.81 11.23
CA ARG A 476 -3.18 7.63 12.28
C ARG A 476 -4.53 8.17 11.82
N GLY A 477 -4.65 8.67 10.60
CA GLY A 477 -5.93 9.10 10.01
C GLY A 477 -6.97 7.97 9.95
N PHE A 478 -6.57 6.76 9.55
CA PHE A 478 -7.44 5.59 9.56
C PHE A 478 -7.83 5.12 10.98
N ASN A 479 -6.94 5.28 11.98
CA ASN A 479 -7.24 4.96 13.37
C ASN A 479 -8.39 5.80 13.91
N GLU A 480 -8.50 7.07 13.50
CA GLU A 480 -9.59 7.96 13.89
C GLU A 480 -10.94 7.53 13.28
N LEU A 481 -10.95 7.03 12.04
CA LEU A 481 -12.13 6.40 11.44
C LEU A 481 -12.53 5.12 12.20
N VAL A 482 -11.57 4.23 12.48
CA VAL A 482 -11.83 2.99 13.23
C VAL A 482 -12.30 3.26 14.67
N LYS A 483 -11.82 4.33 15.32
CA LYS A 483 -12.32 4.78 16.63
C LYS A 483 -13.82 5.08 16.63
N LEU A 484 -14.36 5.52 15.49
CA LEU A 484 -15.77 5.87 15.27
C LEU A 484 -16.60 4.71 14.68
N GLY A 485 -16.02 3.51 14.55
CA GLY A 485 -16.71 2.32 14.08
C GLY A 485 -16.70 2.11 12.57
N TRP A 486 -15.90 2.87 11.80
CA TRP A 486 -15.62 2.52 10.41
C TRP A 486 -14.90 1.18 10.31
N LYS A 487 -15.25 0.37 9.30
CA LYS A 487 -14.64 -0.92 9.05
C LYS A 487 -14.45 -1.15 7.55
N PRO A 488 -13.21 -1.37 7.06
CA PRO A 488 -13.00 -1.55 5.64
C PRO A 488 -13.67 -2.84 5.13
N LEU A 489 -14.09 -2.82 3.86
CA LEU A 489 -14.62 -4.01 3.19
C LEU A 489 -13.55 -5.11 3.13
N ARG A 490 -12.34 -4.77 2.69
CA ARG A 490 -11.15 -5.63 2.60
C ARG A 490 -10.25 -5.42 3.82
N THR A 491 -9.39 -6.38 4.15
CA THR A 491 -8.38 -6.15 5.19
C THR A 491 -7.34 -5.13 4.69
N ILE A 492 -6.99 -4.13 5.49
CA ILE A 492 -5.94 -3.16 5.15
C ILE A 492 -4.72 -3.43 6.05
N LYS A 493 -3.51 -3.45 5.47
CA LYS A 493 -2.26 -3.57 6.20
C LYS A 493 -1.36 -2.37 5.93
N PHE A 494 -1.05 -1.60 6.97
CA PHE A 494 0.01 -0.59 6.95
C PHE A 494 1.30 -1.23 7.43
N ILE A 495 2.30 -1.37 6.55
CA ILE A 495 3.53 -2.10 6.86
C ILE A 495 4.76 -1.18 6.79
N SER A 496 5.43 -1.05 7.94
CA SER A 496 6.73 -0.40 8.06
C SER A 496 7.80 -1.43 7.72
N TRP A 497 8.44 -1.29 6.55
CA TRP A 497 9.50 -2.19 6.08
C TRP A 497 10.85 -1.83 6.72
N ASP A 498 11.69 -2.85 6.94
CA ASP A 498 13.05 -2.72 7.48
C ASP A 498 14.08 -3.32 6.48
N GLY A 499 15.35 -2.90 6.59
CA GLY A 499 16.44 -3.35 5.71
C GLY A 499 16.32 -2.96 4.23
N SER A 500 15.52 -1.96 3.88
CA SER A 500 15.32 -1.53 2.48
C SER A 500 16.56 -0.84 1.90
N SER A 501 17.33 -0.16 2.74
CA SER A 501 18.66 0.41 2.42
C SER A 501 19.70 -0.66 2.07
N TYR A 502 19.41 -1.93 2.36
CA TYR A 502 20.19 -3.12 1.97
C TYR A 502 19.51 -3.88 0.82
N GLY A 503 18.79 -3.17 -0.06
CA GLY A 503 18.19 -3.78 -1.25
C GLY A 503 16.87 -4.48 -0.99
N GLN A 504 15.94 -3.76 -0.35
CA GLN A 504 14.55 -4.18 -0.19
C GLN A 504 14.39 -5.49 0.62
N LEU A 505 15.17 -5.66 1.68
CA LEU A 505 15.15 -6.88 2.50
C LEU A 505 13.74 -7.18 3.03
N GLY A 506 13.25 -6.42 4.02
CA GLY A 506 12.02 -6.74 4.74
C GLY A 506 10.78 -6.88 3.85
N SER A 507 10.66 -6.08 2.78
CA SER A 507 9.55 -6.18 1.82
C SER A 507 9.62 -7.46 0.98
N THR A 508 10.83 -7.86 0.53
CA THR A 508 11.04 -9.11 -0.22
C THR A 508 10.82 -10.33 0.68
N GLU A 509 11.43 -10.37 1.87
CA GLU A 509 11.30 -11.47 2.82
C GLU A 509 9.82 -11.72 3.22
N PHE A 510 9.03 -10.65 3.32
CA PHE A 510 7.59 -10.71 3.54
C PHE A 510 6.84 -11.32 2.34
N GLY A 511 7.16 -10.90 1.12
CA GLY A 511 6.57 -11.45 -0.11
C GLY A 511 6.85 -12.95 -0.26
N GLU A 512 8.08 -13.39 -0.04
CA GLU A 512 8.47 -14.80 -0.13
C GLU A 512 7.79 -15.67 0.94
N LYS A 513 7.69 -15.16 2.18
CA LYS A 513 6.91 -15.79 3.25
C LYS A 513 5.43 -15.91 2.88
N PHE A 514 4.87 -14.89 2.25
CA PHE A 514 3.46 -14.85 1.84
C PHE A 514 3.15 -15.86 0.72
N VAL A 515 3.97 -15.93 -0.33
CA VAL A 515 3.84 -16.91 -1.42
C VAL A 515 3.89 -18.35 -0.88
N LYS A 516 4.86 -18.65 -0.01
CA LYS A 516 5.00 -19.96 0.64
C LYS A 516 3.77 -20.35 1.46
N ASN A 517 3.14 -19.40 2.15
CA ASN A 517 1.91 -19.66 2.91
C ASN A 517 0.71 -19.91 2.00
N ARG A 518 0.53 -19.13 0.92
CA ARG A 518 -0.56 -19.35 -0.03
C ARG A 518 -0.43 -20.65 -0.82
N SER A 519 0.78 -21.05 -1.21
CA SER A 519 1.04 -22.34 -1.89
C SER A 519 0.64 -23.58 -1.07
N LYS A 520 0.50 -23.43 0.26
CA LYS A 520 -0.01 -24.49 1.15
C LYS A 520 -1.52 -24.46 1.34
N SER A 521 -2.18 -23.32 1.11
CA SER A 521 -3.64 -23.21 1.15
C SER A 521 -4.31 -23.44 -0.21
N SER A 522 -3.56 -23.35 -1.31
CA SER A 522 -4.02 -23.72 -2.65
C SER A 522 -3.68 -25.17 -2.95
N VAL A 523 -4.56 -26.08 -2.52
CA VAL A 523 -4.73 -27.36 -3.22
C VAL A 523 -5.45 -27.05 -4.55
N GLN A 524 -4.96 -27.63 -5.65
CA GLN A 524 -5.54 -27.49 -6.99
C GLN A 524 -6.96 -28.09 -7.08
#